data_AF-A0A0C2F9M7-F1
#
_entry.id   AF-A0A0C2F9M7-F1
#
_cell.length_a   1.000
_cell.length_b   1.000
_cell.length_c   1.000
_cell.angle_alpha   90.00
_cell.angle_beta   90.00
_cell.angle_gamma   90.00
#
_symmetry.space_group_name_H-M   'P 1'
#
loop_
_entity.id
_entity.type
_entity.pdbx_description
1 polymer ?
#
loop_
_entity_poly.entity_id
_entity_poly.type
_entity_poly.pdbx_seq_one_letter_code
_entity_poly.pdbx_strand_id
1 'polypeptide(L)'
;MPAILRWVPDLALTPTVRWRIRSLTKFIMGLTVFYGFMILLQPRFLPPQLWVGDTAWRFVPVHPHPITKLIEDAQSEWQRILDSGVKSTPEAAREYRRRRGRDPPPGFDAWASSALRSNSVIVERFFDRIYKDLAPFGALQPSEMRFMTYSQPNVIRIRDGRVDFYADYTGNTGWLRTWASFVEEFAVHLPDMDIPVNVMTTPRLAVDRQTINETSFFKDSMPGGRRALDDVIVTYSGLKDSPSVHPGKIKLNYTHDWETSGLSGDPKAYWLQYRRTCPLGSAARDLGLSLEPSIREVFPGKLNPNYTTSGYITNVTAARDPCHQPYIRAMYGLFVECEHVSTSSSLMPIFSGSKLPGNNDILLPSTVYLDKKKTPLVFDEANTPAWSAKMDRLYWRGQATGGVARAHSWWRFQRHRFVQMTDGVRAREFYNDGKMNAPSFNLPDVDDYKCMYPEAFQHHDI
;
A
#
# COMPACT_ATOMS: atom_id res chain seq x y z
N MET A 1 -24.95 13.91 -50.80
CA MET A 1 -25.80 15.09 -51.09
C MET A 1 -26.29 15.69 -49.78
N PRO A 2 -25.77 16.85 -49.36
CA PRO A 2 -26.52 17.76 -48.52
C PRO A 2 -26.76 19.07 -49.28
N ALA A 3 -28.03 19.42 -49.40
CA ALA A 3 -28.50 20.66 -49.98
C ALA A 3 -28.29 21.81 -48.98
N ILE A 4 -27.11 22.43 -49.01
CA ILE A 4 -26.87 23.79 -48.47
C ILE A 4 -25.95 24.53 -49.47
N LEU A 5 -26.44 24.69 -50.69
CA LEU A 5 -25.97 25.69 -51.66
C LEU A 5 -27.02 26.81 -51.65
N ARG A 6 -26.97 27.66 -50.63
CA ARG A 6 -27.56 29.00 -50.66
C ARG A 6 -26.54 29.93 -50.02
N TRP A 7 -26.22 31.00 -50.72
CA TRP A 7 -25.16 31.99 -50.46
C TRP A 7 -23.80 31.71 -51.11
N VAL A 8 -23.77 31.82 -52.43
CA VAL A 8 -22.64 32.47 -53.13
C VAL A 8 -23.29 33.53 -54.03
N PRO A 9 -22.94 34.83 -53.91
CA PRO A 9 -23.48 35.86 -54.79
C PRO A 9 -23.05 35.55 -56.23
N ASP A 10 -23.89 35.92 -57.20
CA ASP A 10 -23.65 35.81 -58.63
C ASP A 10 -22.34 36.50 -59.03
N LEU A 11 -21.22 35.79 -58.87
CA LEU A 11 -19.97 36.13 -59.54
C LEU A 11 -20.22 35.86 -61.03
N ALA A 12 -20.42 36.96 -61.76
CA ALA A 12 -20.39 37.01 -63.22
C ALA A 12 -18.98 36.64 -63.71
N LEU A 13 -18.60 35.38 -63.52
CA LEU A 13 -17.39 34.80 -64.09
C LEU A 13 -17.55 34.84 -65.61
N THR A 14 -16.62 35.52 -66.27
CA THR A 14 -16.57 35.60 -67.73
C THR A 14 -16.54 34.18 -68.34
N PRO A 15 -17.07 33.99 -69.56
CA PRO A 15 -17.16 32.67 -70.20
C PRO A 15 -15.83 31.91 -70.23
N THR A 16 -14.72 32.64 -70.35
CA THR A 16 -13.35 32.12 -70.34
C THR A 16 -12.94 31.52 -68.99
N VAL A 17 -13.34 32.13 -67.86
CA VAL A 17 -13.01 31.61 -66.53
C VAL A 17 -13.85 30.35 -66.20
N ARG A 18 -15.14 30.33 -66.58
CA ARG A 18 -15.98 29.12 -66.44
C ARG A 18 -15.45 27.95 -67.27
N TRP A 19 -14.93 28.24 -68.47
CA TRP A 19 -14.32 27.21 -69.32
C TRP A 19 -13.02 26.66 -68.71
N ARG A 20 -12.14 27.52 -68.19
CA ARG A 20 -10.89 27.08 -67.53
C ARG A 20 -11.15 26.25 -66.28
N ILE A 21 -12.10 26.65 -65.43
CA ILE A 21 -12.47 25.86 -64.24
C ILE A 21 -13.03 24.50 -64.67
N ARG A 22 -13.99 24.45 -65.60
CA ARG A 22 -14.54 23.17 -66.10
C ARG A 22 -13.47 22.28 -66.75
N SER A 23 -12.51 22.86 -67.47
CA SER A 23 -11.40 22.12 -68.07
C SER A 23 -10.47 21.55 -67.00
N LEU A 24 -10.15 22.34 -65.97
CA LEU A 24 -9.31 21.89 -64.87
C LEU A 24 -10.00 20.81 -64.02
N THR A 25 -11.29 20.97 -63.73
CA THR A 25 -12.06 19.94 -63.00
C THR A 25 -12.14 18.64 -63.80
N LYS A 26 -12.36 18.71 -65.12
CA LYS A 26 -12.33 17.52 -65.99
C LYS A 26 -10.95 16.89 -66.07
N PHE A 27 -9.88 17.68 -66.07
CA PHE A 27 -8.51 17.19 -66.07
C PHE A 27 -8.16 16.49 -64.74
N ILE A 28 -8.52 17.07 -63.60
CA ILE A 28 -8.33 16.47 -62.27
C ILE A 28 -9.17 15.19 -62.12
N MET A 29 -10.41 15.19 -62.61
CA MET A 29 -11.27 14.02 -62.60
C MET A 29 -10.73 12.91 -63.53
N GLY A 30 -10.17 13.28 -64.69
CA GLY A 30 -9.48 12.37 -65.59
C GLY A 30 -8.22 11.75 -64.96
N LEU A 31 -7.40 12.55 -64.28
CA LEU A 31 -6.23 12.07 -63.54
C LEU A 31 -6.60 11.14 -62.39
N THR A 32 -7.63 11.46 -61.62
CA THR A 32 -8.09 10.59 -60.52
C THR A 32 -8.67 9.27 -61.01
N VAL A 33 -9.42 9.27 -62.11
CA VAL A 33 -9.91 8.04 -62.75
C VAL A 33 -8.73 7.24 -63.35
N PHE A 34 -7.76 7.90 -63.98
CA PHE A 34 -6.58 7.24 -64.55
C PHE A 34 -5.71 6.58 -63.46
N TYR A 35 -5.39 7.30 -62.39
CA TYR A 35 -4.64 6.74 -61.26
C TYR A 35 -5.43 5.68 -60.49
N GLY A 36 -6.75 5.87 -60.31
CA GLY A 36 -7.61 4.84 -59.72
C GLY A 36 -7.66 3.56 -60.54
N PHE A 37 -7.70 3.67 -61.87
CA PHE A 37 -7.67 2.52 -62.79
C PHE A 37 -6.29 1.85 -62.83
N MET A 38 -5.20 2.62 -62.73
CA MET A 38 -3.84 2.09 -62.59
C MET A 38 -3.66 1.30 -61.29
N ILE A 39 -4.21 1.78 -60.16
CA ILE A 39 -4.18 1.06 -58.87
C ILE A 39 -4.98 -0.24 -58.94
N LEU A 40 -6.14 -0.24 -59.61
CA LEU A 40 -6.99 -1.43 -59.75
C LEU A 40 -6.44 -2.47 -60.75
N LEU A 41 -5.59 -2.06 -61.69
CA LEU A 41 -4.97 -2.95 -62.69
C LEU A 41 -3.59 -3.49 -62.30
N GLN A 42 -2.99 -3.03 -61.19
CA GLN A 42 -1.73 -3.57 -60.67
C GLN A 42 -1.71 -5.11 -60.55
N PRO A 43 -2.81 -5.81 -60.22
CA PRO A 43 -2.82 -7.27 -60.12
C PRO A 43 -2.53 -8.05 -61.39
N ARG A 44 -2.61 -7.41 -62.57
CA ARG A 44 -2.53 -8.11 -63.87
C ARG A 44 -1.20 -7.94 -64.60
N PHE A 45 -0.37 -6.98 -64.22
CA PHE A 45 0.82 -6.60 -65.01
C PHE A 45 2.12 -6.51 -64.20
N LEU A 46 2.09 -6.60 -62.86
CA LEU A 46 3.28 -6.54 -62.02
C LEU A 46 3.48 -7.83 -61.24
N PRO A 47 4.70 -8.39 -61.19
CA PRO A 47 5.00 -9.51 -60.31
C PRO A 47 4.73 -9.13 -58.84
N PRO A 48 4.33 -10.08 -57.98
CA PRO A 48 3.87 -9.82 -56.60
C PRO A 48 4.79 -8.94 -55.75
N GLN A 49 6.10 -8.93 -56.06
CA GLN A 49 7.14 -8.26 -55.28
C GLN A 49 7.14 -6.73 -55.41
N LEU A 50 6.44 -6.16 -56.40
CA LEU A 50 6.44 -4.72 -56.71
C LEU A 50 5.09 -4.05 -56.45
N TRP A 51 4.20 -4.71 -55.72
CA TRP A 51 2.91 -4.15 -55.34
C TRP A 51 3.13 -3.08 -54.27
N VAL A 52 2.85 -1.83 -54.62
CA VAL A 52 2.78 -0.71 -53.65
C VAL A 52 1.47 -0.88 -52.87
N GLY A 53 1.46 -1.87 -51.99
CA GLY A 53 0.24 -2.35 -51.33
C GLY A 53 0.41 -3.62 -50.50
N ASP A 54 1.61 -4.21 -50.43
CA ASP A 54 1.92 -5.26 -49.45
C ASP A 54 2.09 -4.73 -48.01
N THR A 55 1.69 -3.47 -47.78
CA THR A 55 1.05 -3.08 -46.52
C THR A 55 -0.43 -3.43 -46.59
N ALA A 56 -0.73 -4.72 -46.77
CA ALA A 56 -1.85 -5.26 -46.05
C ALA A 56 -1.60 -4.83 -44.60
N TRP A 57 -2.42 -3.90 -44.10
CA TRP A 57 -2.54 -3.70 -42.68
C TRP A 57 -2.90 -5.08 -42.13
N ARG A 58 -1.88 -5.88 -41.81
CA ARG A 58 -1.97 -6.81 -40.71
C ARG A 58 -2.32 -5.89 -39.57
N PHE A 59 -3.62 -5.73 -39.34
CA PHE A 59 -4.13 -5.53 -38.01
C PHE A 59 -3.61 -6.75 -37.25
N VAL A 60 -2.33 -6.72 -36.86
CA VAL A 60 -1.90 -7.37 -35.64
C VAL A 60 -2.87 -6.77 -34.64
N PRO A 61 -3.80 -7.56 -34.08
CA PRO A 61 -4.59 -7.05 -32.99
C PRO A 61 -3.54 -6.62 -31.97
N VAL A 62 -3.37 -5.31 -31.79
CA VAL A 62 -2.61 -4.81 -30.66
C VAL A 62 -3.47 -5.24 -29.49
N HIS A 63 -3.19 -6.43 -28.96
CA HIS A 63 -3.80 -6.86 -27.73
C HIS A 63 -3.40 -5.78 -26.72
N PRO A 64 -4.36 -5.00 -26.20
CA PRO A 64 -4.03 -3.92 -25.28
C PRO A 64 -3.23 -4.54 -24.14
N HIS A 65 -2.06 -3.95 -23.86
CA HIS A 65 -1.13 -4.48 -22.87
C HIS A 65 -1.91 -4.76 -21.57
N PRO A 66 -1.73 -5.92 -20.89
CA PRO A 66 -2.56 -6.29 -19.74
C PRO A 66 -2.65 -5.21 -18.65
N ILE A 67 -1.58 -4.43 -18.48
CA ILE A 67 -1.54 -3.28 -17.56
C ILE A 67 -2.61 -2.22 -17.85
N THR A 68 -3.00 -1.99 -19.11
CA THR A 68 -4.00 -0.99 -19.48
C THR A 68 -5.33 -1.32 -18.83
N LYS A 69 -5.76 -2.59 -18.94
CA LYS A 69 -6.99 -3.05 -18.29
C LYS A 69 -6.90 -2.95 -16.77
N LEU A 70 -5.75 -3.33 -16.18
CA LEU A 70 -5.53 -3.22 -14.74
C LEU A 70 -5.60 -1.76 -14.25
N ILE A 71 -5.08 -0.80 -15.03
CA ILE A 71 -5.17 0.64 -14.73
C ILE A 71 -6.62 1.11 -14.79
N GLU A 72 -7.35 0.77 -15.85
CA GLU A 72 -8.77 1.13 -16.02
C GLU A 72 -9.64 0.59 -14.89
N ASP A 73 -9.43 -0.69 -14.52
CA ASP A 73 -10.17 -1.34 -13.44
C ASP A 73 -9.84 -0.70 -12.08
N ALA A 74 -8.56 -0.39 -11.82
CA ALA A 74 -8.13 0.28 -10.60
C ALA A 74 -8.70 1.71 -10.49
N GLN A 75 -8.73 2.47 -11.59
CA GLN A 75 -9.32 3.80 -11.63
C GLN A 75 -10.83 3.74 -11.39
N SER A 76 -11.52 2.78 -12.01
CA SER A 76 -12.96 2.58 -11.84
C SER A 76 -13.33 2.19 -10.40
N GLU A 77 -12.59 1.26 -9.80
CA GLU A 77 -12.78 0.89 -8.38
C GLU A 77 -12.47 2.07 -7.46
N TRP A 78 -11.41 2.83 -7.73
CA TRP A 78 -11.06 4.02 -6.95
C TRP A 78 -12.16 5.07 -6.99
N GLN A 79 -12.73 5.36 -8.17
CA GLN A 79 -13.83 6.30 -8.30
C GLN A 79 -15.06 5.81 -7.54
N ARG A 80 -15.43 4.53 -7.67
CA ARG A 80 -16.54 3.91 -6.93
C ARG A 80 -16.36 4.02 -5.41
N ILE A 81 -15.12 3.93 -4.92
CA ILE A 81 -14.80 4.16 -3.51
C ILE A 81 -15.07 5.60 -3.11
N LEU A 82 -14.59 6.57 -3.88
CA LEU A 82 -14.79 7.99 -3.60
C LEU A 82 -16.27 8.37 -3.67
N ASP A 83 -17.02 7.80 -4.61
CA ASP A 83 -18.47 8.02 -4.76
C ASP A 83 -19.28 7.50 -3.57
N SER A 84 -18.73 6.54 -2.81
CA SER A 84 -19.32 6.08 -1.54
C SER A 84 -19.04 7.00 -0.34
N GLY A 85 -18.39 8.14 -0.58
CA GLY A 85 -18.13 9.15 0.42
C GLY A 85 -19.40 9.85 0.88
N VAL A 86 -19.48 10.12 2.19
CA VAL A 86 -20.64 10.75 2.82
C VAL A 86 -20.53 12.28 2.79
N LYS A 87 -21.68 12.97 2.73
CA LYS A 87 -21.76 14.44 2.62
C LYS A 87 -22.38 15.12 3.83
N SER A 88 -22.90 14.35 4.78
CA SER A 88 -23.54 14.87 5.99
C SER A 88 -23.32 13.97 7.20
N THR A 89 -23.38 14.54 8.40
CA THR A 89 -23.24 13.79 9.66
C THR A 89 -24.26 12.66 9.82
N PRO A 90 -25.56 12.83 9.49
CA PRO A 90 -26.52 11.72 9.52
C PRO A 90 -26.19 10.60 8.53
N GLU A 91 -25.65 10.94 7.36
CA GLU A 91 -25.21 9.96 6.37
C GLU A 91 -23.98 9.18 6.84
N ALA A 92 -22.99 9.86 7.41
CA ALA A 92 -21.84 9.25 8.06
C ALA A 92 -22.27 8.24 9.13
N ALA A 93 -23.22 8.63 9.99
CA ALA A 93 -23.74 7.75 11.02
C ALA A 93 -24.54 6.55 10.47
N ARG A 94 -25.25 6.70 9.34
CA ARG A 94 -25.93 5.58 8.67
C ARG A 94 -24.92 4.60 8.08
N GLU A 95 -23.91 5.10 7.37
CA GLU A 95 -22.89 4.26 6.75
C GLU A 95 -22.03 3.54 7.80
N TYR A 96 -21.68 4.23 8.89
CA TYR A 96 -21.05 3.62 10.05
C TYR A 96 -21.88 2.43 10.56
N ARG A 97 -23.19 2.62 10.81
CA ARG A 97 -24.06 1.53 11.28
C ARG A 97 -24.12 0.38 10.28
N ARG A 98 -24.22 0.68 8.99
CA ARG A 98 -24.27 -0.32 7.92
C ARG A 98 -23.01 -1.17 7.88
N ARG A 99 -21.82 -0.56 8.02
CA ARG A 99 -20.54 -1.27 7.95
C ARG A 99 -20.11 -1.90 9.28
N ARG A 100 -20.43 -1.27 10.41
CA ARG A 100 -19.94 -1.65 11.76
C ARG A 100 -20.97 -2.41 12.60
N GLY A 101 -22.24 -2.43 12.20
CA GLY A 101 -23.30 -3.16 12.90
C GLY A 101 -23.64 -2.59 14.29
N ARG A 102 -23.23 -1.36 14.60
CA ARG A 102 -23.44 -0.71 15.92
C ARG A 102 -23.62 0.80 15.77
N ASP A 103 -24.08 1.47 16.82
CA ASP A 103 -24.17 2.93 16.82
C ASP A 103 -22.78 3.60 16.87
N PRO A 104 -22.62 4.79 16.28
CA PRO A 104 -21.38 5.55 16.38
C PRO A 104 -21.03 5.88 17.84
N PRO A 105 -19.72 5.96 18.19
CA PRO A 105 -19.31 6.28 19.55
C PRO A 105 -19.66 7.73 19.93
N PRO A 106 -19.65 8.06 21.24
CA PRO A 106 -19.76 9.44 21.70
C PRO A 106 -18.75 10.36 20.99
N GLY A 107 -19.19 11.56 20.59
CA GLY A 107 -18.37 12.54 19.87
C GLY A 107 -18.21 12.30 18.36
N PHE A 108 -18.81 11.24 17.81
CA PHE A 108 -18.75 10.95 16.37
C PHE A 108 -19.36 12.06 15.51
N ASP A 109 -20.44 12.67 15.98
CA ASP A 109 -21.11 13.78 15.30
C ASP A 109 -20.23 15.03 15.21
N ALA A 110 -19.54 15.38 16.30
CA ALA A 110 -18.57 16.46 16.34
C ALA A 110 -17.40 16.20 15.39
N TRP A 111 -16.86 14.97 15.40
CA TRP A 111 -15.81 14.52 14.50
C TRP A 111 -16.24 14.62 13.03
N ALA A 112 -17.37 14.02 12.66
CA ALA A 112 -17.86 13.99 11.28
C ALA A 112 -18.16 15.40 10.77
N SER A 113 -18.79 16.23 11.61
CA SER A 113 -19.08 17.63 11.26
C SER A 113 -17.81 18.45 11.07
N SER A 114 -16.77 18.23 11.90
CA SER A 114 -15.47 18.89 11.75
C SER A 114 -14.76 18.48 10.46
N ALA A 115 -14.72 17.17 10.18
CA ALA A 115 -14.13 16.64 8.97
C ALA A 115 -14.82 17.17 7.70
N LEU A 116 -16.16 17.21 7.67
CA LEU A 116 -16.93 17.76 6.55
C LEU A 116 -16.66 19.26 6.34
N ARG A 117 -16.57 20.06 7.43
CA ARG A 117 -16.24 21.49 7.34
C ARG A 117 -14.84 21.73 6.77
N SER A 118 -13.90 20.83 7.04
CA SER A 118 -12.54 20.88 6.50
C SER A 118 -12.43 20.30 5.08
N ASN A 119 -13.57 19.99 4.43
CA ASN A 119 -13.63 19.36 3.11
C ASN A 119 -12.88 18.01 3.05
N SER A 120 -12.82 17.30 4.18
CA SER A 120 -12.21 15.98 4.25
C SER A 120 -13.11 14.93 3.61
N VAL A 121 -12.51 14.03 2.84
CA VAL A 121 -13.21 12.87 2.26
C VAL A 121 -13.47 11.84 3.35
N ILE A 122 -14.75 11.58 3.63
CA ILE A 122 -15.17 10.57 4.61
C ILE A 122 -15.75 9.37 3.86
N VAL A 123 -14.96 8.30 3.74
CA VAL A 123 -15.43 6.99 3.30
C VAL A 123 -15.23 6.00 4.43
N GLU A 124 -16.31 5.38 4.93
CA GLU A 124 -16.26 4.53 6.12
C GLU A 124 -15.26 3.36 5.97
N ARG A 125 -15.02 2.87 4.74
CA ARG A 125 -14.01 1.83 4.47
C ARG A 125 -12.57 2.24 4.80
N PHE A 126 -12.23 3.53 4.78
CA PHE A 126 -10.88 4.00 5.11
C PHE A 126 -10.54 3.79 6.59
N PHE A 127 -11.55 3.65 7.45
CA PHE A 127 -11.36 3.44 8.89
C PHE A 127 -11.27 1.96 9.30
N ASP A 128 -11.33 1.01 8.36
CA ASP A 128 -11.25 -0.43 8.64
C ASP A 128 -10.02 -0.82 9.46
N ARG A 129 -8.89 -0.12 9.22
CA ARG A 129 -7.66 -0.33 9.98
C ARG A 129 -7.84 -0.08 11.47
N ILE A 130 -8.54 0.99 11.85
CA ILE A 130 -8.78 1.35 13.26
C ILE A 130 -9.52 0.20 13.95
N TYR A 131 -10.62 -0.27 13.35
CA TYR A 131 -11.42 -1.34 13.97
C TYR A 131 -10.70 -2.68 13.99
N LYS A 132 -9.93 -3.00 12.94
CA LYS A 132 -9.11 -4.22 12.89
C LYS A 132 -8.05 -4.21 13.98
N ASP A 133 -7.38 -3.08 14.19
CA ASP A 133 -6.31 -2.95 15.18
C ASP A 133 -6.86 -2.90 16.61
N LEU A 134 -8.02 -2.26 16.82
CA LEU A 134 -8.64 -2.16 18.15
C LEU A 134 -9.41 -3.43 18.57
N ALA A 135 -9.83 -4.26 17.62
CA ALA A 135 -10.69 -5.41 17.90
C ALA A 135 -10.16 -6.36 18.98
N PRO A 136 -8.87 -6.78 19.00
CA PRO A 136 -8.38 -7.73 20.00
C PRO A 136 -8.48 -7.22 21.44
N PHE A 137 -8.40 -5.90 21.65
CA PHE A 137 -8.43 -5.30 22.98
C PHE A 137 -9.83 -5.27 23.59
N GLY A 138 -10.88 -5.52 22.81
CA GLY A 138 -12.27 -5.54 23.29
C GLY A 138 -12.57 -6.64 24.32
N ALA A 139 -11.71 -7.66 24.42
CA ALA A 139 -11.83 -8.72 25.42
C ALA A 139 -11.11 -8.40 26.75
N LEU A 140 -10.26 -7.36 26.78
CA LEU A 140 -9.49 -7.00 27.96
C LEU A 140 -10.29 -6.12 28.91
N GLN A 141 -10.04 -6.25 30.21
CA GLN A 141 -10.67 -5.39 31.20
C GLN A 141 -10.10 -3.96 31.13
N PRO A 142 -10.94 -2.90 31.17
CA PRO A 142 -10.45 -1.53 31.11
C PRO A 142 -9.43 -1.16 32.20
N SER A 143 -9.58 -1.72 33.41
CA SER A 143 -8.65 -1.53 34.53
C SER A 143 -7.26 -2.11 34.26
N GLU A 144 -7.22 -3.28 33.63
CA GLU A 144 -5.98 -3.95 33.23
C GLU A 144 -5.27 -3.18 32.13
N MET A 145 -6.01 -2.72 31.10
CA MET A 145 -5.45 -1.88 30.05
C MET A 145 -4.81 -0.61 30.61
N ARG A 146 -5.50 0.12 31.51
CA ARG A 146 -4.94 1.32 32.16
C ARG A 146 -3.67 1.02 32.95
N PHE A 147 -3.62 -0.11 33.62
CA PHE A 147 -2.42 -0.53 34.35
C PHE A 147 -1.25 -0.81 33.41
N MET A 148 -1.48 -1.54 32.31
CA MET A 148 -0.46 -1.85 31.30
C MET A 148 0.05 -0.61 30.54
N THR A 149 -0.79 0.39 30.31
CA THR A 149 -0.42 1.61 29.58
C THR A 149 0.37 2.58 30.45
N TYR A 150 0.05 2.67 31.75
CA TYR A 150 0.66 3.64 32.65
C TYR A 150 2.16 3.36 32.93
N SER A 151 2.57 2.09 32.93
CA SER A 151 3.96 1.67 33.19
C SER A 151 4.91 1.79 31.98
N GLN A 152 4.42 2.27 30.84
CA GLN A 152 5.16 2.24 29.59
C GLN A 152 6.27 3.30 29.56
N PRO A 153 7.46 2.97 29.01
CA PRO A 153 8.60 3.88 29.00
C PRO A 153 8.44 5.06 28.03
N ASN A 154 7.51 4.98 27.08
CA ASN A 154 7.21 6.04 26.13
C ASN A 154 5.69 6.18 26.01
N VAL A 155 5.14 7.29 26.49
CA VAL A 155 3.69 7.45 26.64
C VAL A 155 3.27 8.90 26.51
N ILE A 156 2.21 9.15 25.75
CA ILE A 156 1.49 10.42 25.71
C ILE A 156 0.37 10.34 26.75
N ARG A 157 0.22 11.36 27.58
CA ARG A 157 -0.76 11.42 28.66
C ARG A 157 -1.70 12.59 28.43
N ILE A 158 -3.00 12.31 28.46
CA ILE A 158 -4.05 13.33 28.35
C ILE A 158 -4.69 13.47 29.73
N ARG A 159 -4.71 14.68 30.29
CA ARG A 159 -5.40 14.99 31.54
C ARG A 159 -6.15 16.31 31.41
N ASP A 160 -7.45 16.29 31.64
CA ASP A 160 -8.32 17.48 31.54
C ASP A 160 -8.15 18.22 30.19
N GLY A 161 -8.03 17.46 29.11
CA GLY A 161 -7.86 18.00 27.76
C GLY A 161 -6.47 18.57 27.45
N ARG A 162 -5.48 18.42 28.33
CA ARG A 162 -4.08 18.82 28.11
C ARG A 162 -3.19 17.62 27.87
N VAL A 163 -2.22 17.74 26.98
CA VAL A 163 -1.25 16.68 26.70
C VAL A 163 0.07 16.93 27.41
N ASP A 164 0.57 15.90 28.05
CA ASP A 164 1.96 15.75 28.48
C ASP A 164 2.53 14.46 27.87
N PHE A 165 3.84 14.25 27.92
CA PHE A 165 4.42 12.98 27.52
C PHE A 165 5.65 12.62 28.36
N TYR A 166 5.81 11.34 28.60
CA TYR A 166 7.00 10.76 29.20
C TYR A 166 7.75 9.95 28.15
N ALA A 167 9.07 10.12 28.11
CA ALA A 167 9.95 9.40 27.21
C ALA A 167 11.19 8.94 27.98
N ASP A 168 11.52 7.66 27.85
CA ASP A 168 12.84 7.19 28.21
C ASP A 168 13.85 7.74 27.20
N TYR A 169 14.95 8.33 27.70
CA TYR A 169 15.93 9.06 26.89
C TYR A 169 16.74 8.17 25.93
N THR A 170 16.46 6.87 25.89
CA THR A 170 17.13 5.86 25.08
C THR A 170 16.66 5.80 23.62
N GLY A 171 15.64 6.58 23.22
CA GLY A 171 15.01 6.52 21.88
C GLY A 171 14.89 7.84 21.09
N ASN A 172 14.36 7.76 19.87
CA ASN A 172 14.07 8.90 18.99
C ASN A 172 12.84 9.69 19.50
N THR A 173 13.03 10.52 20.52
CA THR A 173 11.99 11.32 21.17
C THR A 173 11.34 12.37 20.25
N GLY A 174 11.93 12.65 19.07
CA GLY A 174 11.37 13.59 18.10
C GLY A 174 10.02 13.14 17.52
N TRP A 175 9.87 11.84 17.25
CA TRP A 175 8.59 11.30 16.77
C TRP A 175 7.50 11.35 17.83
N LEU A 176 7.83 10.97 19.07
CA LEU A 176 6.91 11.05 20.20
C LEU A 176 6.38 12.48 20.39
N ARG A 177 7.27 13.48 20.35
CA ARG A 177 6.88 14.89 20.42
C ARG A 177 5.96 15.31 19.27
N THR A 178 6.21 14.80 18.06
CA THR A 178 5.36 15.09 16.90
C THR A 178 3.95 14.55 17.09
N TRP A 179 3.83 13.30 17.56
CA TRP A 179 2.52 12.73 17.88
C TRP A 179 1.85 13.39 19.08
N ALA A 180 2.59 13.75 20.12
CA ALA A 180 2.05 14.50 21.26
C ALA A 180 1.47 15.85 20.82
N SER A 181 2.22 16.59 19.98
CA SER A 181 1.74 17.85 19.39
C SER A 181 0.51 17.65 18.51
N PHE A 182 0.44 16.57 17.75
CA PHE A 182 -0.73 16.24 16.95
C PHE A 182 -1.96 15.94 17.82
N VAL A 183 -1.79 15.16 18.89
CA VAL A 183 -2.86 14.83 19.85
C VAL A 183 -3.36 16.08 20.58
N GLU A 184 -2.46 17.02 20.93
CA GLU A 184 -2.82 18.29 21.59
C GLU A 184 -3.88 19.08 20.80
N GLU A 185 -3.86 19.03 19.46
CA GLU A 185 -4.82 19.75 18.60
C GLU A 185 -6.29 19.36 18.85
N PHE A 186 -6.54 18.16 19.39
CA PHE A 186 -7.89 17.65 19.66
C PHE A 186 -8.07 17.06 21.06
N ALA A 187 -7.08 17.21 21.94
CA ALA A 187 -7.07 16.63 23.28
C ALA A 187 -8.23 17.09 24.16
N VAL A 188 -8.72 18.32 23.98
CA VAL A 188 -9.91 18.86 24.69
C VAL A 188 -11.19 18.01 24.48
N HIS A 189 -11.24 17.23 23.40
CA HIS A 189 -12.36 16.34 23.08
C HIS A 189 -12.12 14.89 23.50
N LEU A 190 -10.97 14.59 24.11
CA LEU A 190 -10.60 13.25 24.55
C LEU A 190 -10.72 13.12 26.07
N PRO A 191 -11.11 11.94 26.57
CA PRO A 191 -11.05 11.67 28.00
C PRO A 191 -9.61 11.48 28.47
N ASP A 192 -9.44 11.48 29.79
CA ASP A 192 -8.17 11.14 30.43
C ASP A 192 -7.70 9.74 29.99
N MET A 193 -6.52 9.68 29.38
CA MET A 193 -5.95 8.41 28.93
C MET A 193 -4.43 8.48 28.81
N ASP A 194 -3.82 7.30 28.79
CA ASP A 194 -2.41 7.09 28.51
C ASP A 194 -2.30 6.35 27.17
N ILE A 195 -1.51 6.89 26.26
CA ILE A 195 -1.30 6.38 24.90
C ILE A 195 0.17 5.98 24.80
N PRO A 196 0.51 4.69 25.06
CA PRO A 196 1.86 4.21 24.88
C PRO A 196 2.26 4.27 23.42
N VAL A 197 3.44 4.80 23.14
CA VAL A 197 3.93 4.98 21.78
C VAL A 197 5.21 4.19 21.60
N ASN A 198 5.20 3.33 20.58
CA ASN A 198 6.41 2.70 20.08
C ASN A 198 7.25 3.73 19.31
N VAL A 199 8.40 4.08 19.90
CA VAL A 199 9.40 4.96 19.29
C VAL A 199 10.46 4.18 18.48
N MET A 200 10.33 2.85 18.38
CA MET A 200 11.23 2.00 17.61
C MET A 200 10.82 1.90 16.15
N THR A 201 11.76 1.49 15.30
CA THR A 201 11.53 1.21 13.88
C THR A 201 10.86 -0.16 13.64
N THR A 202 10.73 -0.98 14.69
CA THR A 202 10.25 -2.36 14.66
C THR A 202 8.94 -2.50 15.44
N PRO A 203 8.02 -3.40 15.04
CA PRO A 203 6.76 -3.60 15.75
C PRO A 203 6.98 -4.21 17.14
N ARG A 204 6.12 -3.89 18.11
CA ARG A 204 6.28 -4.31 19.51
C ARG A 204 5.47 -5.54 19.88
N LEU A 205 4.42 -5.88 19.14
CA LEU A 205 3.49 -6.93 19.55
C LEU A 205 3.39 -8.04 18.51
N ALA A 206 3.80 -9.25 18.89
CA ALA A 206 3.64 -10.47 18.10
C ALA A 206 2.91 -11.52 18.94
N VAL A 207 1.63 -11.27 19.19
CA VAL A 207 0.76 -12.14 20.00
C VAL A 207 0.42 -13.39 19.20
N ASP A 208 0.35 -14.54 19.87
CA ASP A 208 0.00 -15.78 19.21
C ASP A 208 -1.40 -15.69 18.56
N ARG A 209 -1.52 -16.21 17.34
CA ARG A 209 -2.75 -16.15 16.55
C ARG A 209 -3.94 -16.77 17.27
N GLN A 210 -3.71 -17.82 18.07
CA GLN A 210 -4.75 -18.50 18.85
C GLN A 210 -5.31 -17.57 19.93
N THR A 211 -4.45 -16.91 20.70
CA THR A 211 -4.86 -15.91 21.68
C THR A 211 -5.65 -14.75 21.05
N ILE A 212 -5.27 -14.31 19.85
CA ILE A 212 -6.02 -13.28 19.12
C ILE A 212 -7.40 -13.81 18.65
N ASN A 213 -7.49 -15.07 18.24
CA ASN A 213 -8.77 -15.68 17.91
C ASN A 213 -9.68 -15.79 19.14
N GLU A 214 -9.14 -16.18 20.29
CA GLU A 214 -9.90 -16.29 21.54
C GLU A 214 -10.43 -14.93 22.01
N THR A 215 -9.60 -13.89 21.98
CA THR A 215 -10.03 -12.52 22.33
C THR A 215 -11.07 -11.99 21.34
N SER A 216 -10.88 -12.24 20.04
CA SER A 216 -11.86 -11.84 19.01
C SER A 216 -13.18 -12.59 19.20
N PHE A 217 -13.13 -13.90 19.45
CA PHE A 217 -14.31 -14.73 19.73
C PHE A 217 -15.05 -14.24 20.99
N PHE A 218 -14.32 -13.97 22.09
CA PHE A 218 -14.91 -13.44 23.31
C PHE A 218 -15.64 -12.11 23.05
N LYS A 219 -15.01 -11.21 22.31
CA LYS A 219 -15.62 -9.94 21.90
C LYS A 219 -16.87 -10.16 21.04
N ASP A 220 -16.79 -11.02 20.02
CA ASP A 220 -17.91 -11.28 19.11
C ASP A 220 -19.06 -12.03 19.82
N SER A 221 -18.77 -12.74 20.91
CA SER A 221 -19.75 -13.38 21.79
C SER A 221 -20.43 -12.40 22.75
N MET A 222 -19.86 -11.21 22.97
CA MET A 222 -20.54 -10.15 23.71
C MET A 222 -21.70 -9.61 22.87
N PRO A 223 -22.83 -9.22 23.47
CA PRO A 223 -23.97 -8.70 22.73
C PRO A 223 -23.55 -7.53 21.82
N GLY A 224 -23.44 -7.81 20.53
CA GLY A 224 -23.22 -6.83 19.48
C GLY A 224 -24.55 -6.17 19.12
N GLY A 225 -24.51 -4.88 18.79
CA GLY A 225 -25.68 -4.16 18.28
C GLY A 225 -25.91 -2.82 18.95
N ARG A 226 -27.11 -2.29 18.72
CA ARG A 226 -27.58 -1.07 19.38
C ARG A 226 -27.81 -1.38 20.86
N ARG A 227 -27.14 -0.62 21.72
CA ARG A 227 -27.35 -0.69 23.17
C ARG A 227 -28.42 0.31 23.56
N ALA A 228 -29.11 0.07 24.67
CA ALA A 228 -29.96 1.10 25.24
C ALA A 228 -29.09 2.31 25.60
N LEU A 229 -29.65 3.51 25.55
CA LEU A 229 -28.90 4.73 25.89
C LEU A 229 -28.33 4.66 27.32
N ASP A 230 -29.06 4.02 28.23
CA ASP A 230 -28.65 3.83 29.64
C ASP A 230 -27.43 2.92 29.79
N ASP A 231 -27.14 2.06 28.80
CA ASP A 231 -25.97 1.18 28.79
C ASP A 231 -24.73 1.86 28.18
N VAL A 232 -24.86 3.10 27.68
CA VAL A 232 -23.77 3.83 27.03
C VAL A 232 -22.88 4.48 28.08
N ILE A 233 -21.63 4.00 28.16
CA ILE A 233 -20.62 4.57 29.05
C ILE A 233 -20.14 5.92 28.48
N VAL A 234 -20.51 7.01 29.15
CA VAL A 234 -20.04 8.39 28.88
C VAL A 234 -19.08 8.92 29.94
N THR A 235 -19.05 8.27 31.11
CA THR A 235 -18.13 8.59 32.21
C THR A 235 -17.06 7.51 32.27
N TYR A 236 -15.80 7.90 32.11
CA TYR A 236 -14.67 6.98 32.06
C TYR A 236 -14.00 6.86 33.44
N SER A 237 -13.77 5.63 33.88
CA SER A 237 -13.00 5.34 35.10
C SER A 237 -11.50 5.62 34.90
N GLY A 238 -10.84 6.17 35.92
CA GLY A 238 -9.41 6.47 35.93
C GLY A 238 -8.54 5.33 36.46
N LEU A 239 -7.23 5.62 36.58
CA LEU A 239 -6.25 4.68 37.17
C LEU A 239 -6.51 4.41 38.66
N LYS A 240 -7.03 5.43 39.38
CA LYS A 240 -7.38 5.34 40.81
C LYS A 240 -8.51 4.35 41.09
N ASP A 241 -9.35 4.10 40.08
CA ASP A 241 -10.49 3.18 40.16
C ASP A 241 -10.10 1.74 39.81
N SER A 242 -8.82 1.49 39.51
CA SER A 242 -8.32 0.15 39.20
C SER A 242 -8.13 -0.65 40.49
N PRO A 243 -8.75 -1.85 40.65
CA PRO A 243 -8.61 -2.68 41.85
C PRO A 243 -7.15 -3.05 42.16
N SER A 244 -6.30 -3.07 41.13
CA SER A 244 -4.86 -3.37 41.21
C SER A 244 -4.01 -2.20 41.70
N VAL A 245 -4.60 -1.02 41.92
CA VAL A 245 -3.90 0.21 42.36
C VAL A 245 -4.28 0.51 43.81
N HIS A 246 -3.49 0.03 44.77
CA HIS A 246 -3.66 0.42 46.18
C HIS A 246 -3.05 1.82 46.44
N PRO A 247 -3.80 2.76 47.05
CA PRO A 247 -3.27 4.06 47.44
C PRO A 247 -2.08 3.89 48.40
N GLY A 248 -0.90 4.38 48.03
CA GLY A 248 0.30 4.36 48.88
C GLY A 248 1.32 3.25 48.59
N LYS A 249 1.05 2.32 47.66
CA LYS A 249 2.02 1.31 47.20
C LYS A 249 2.04 1.19 45.68
N ILE A 250 2.21 2.30 44.96
CA ILE A 250 2.54 2.25 43.53
C ILE A 250 4.00 1.78 43.40
N LYS A 251 4.27 0.51 43.71
CA LYS A 251 5.40 -0.21 43.12
C LYS A 251 4.87 -0.76 41.79
N LEU A 252 5.07 0.01 40.73
CA LEU A 252 4.83 -0.38 39.35
C LEU A 252 5.74 -1.55 39.00
N ASN A 253 5.38 -2.76 39.42
CA ASN A 253 6.12 -3.96 39.05
C ASN A 253 5.37 -4.73 37.96
N TYR A 254 4.80 -4.02 36.98
CA TYR A 254 4.46 -4.66 35.71
C TYR A 254 5.76 -4.75 34.91
N THR A 255 6.42 -5.90 35.03
CA THR A 255 7.55 -6.24 34.17
C THR A 255 6.97 -6.60 32.82
N HIS A 256 7.08 -5.68 31.86
CA HIS A 256 6.76 -5.99 30.47
C HIS A 256 7.64 -7.15 30.00
N ASP A 257 7.01 -8.21 29.49
CA ASP A 257 7.70 -9.35 28.88
C ASP A 257 8.22 -8.96 27.50
N TRP A 258 9.28 -8.17 27.50
CA TRP A 258 10.01 -7.79 26.30
C TRP A 258 11.02 -8.88 26.01
N GLU A 259 10.75 -9.69 24.97
CA GLU A 259 11.75 -10.56 24.38
C GLU A 259 12.78 -9.68 23.67
N THR A 260 13.82 -9.25 24.41
CA THR A 260 14.93 -8.41 23.92
C THR A 260 16.12 -9.25 23.47
N SER A 261 16.35 -10.36 24.15
CA SER A 261 17.09 -11.48 23.62
C SER A 261 16.13 -12.30 22.77
N GLY A 262 16.10 -11.99 21.47
CA GLY A 262 15.94 -13.08 20.52
C GLY A 262 16.88 -14.19 20.98
N LEU A 263 16.35 -15.38 21.26
CA LEU A 263 17.13 -16.54 21.72
C LEU A 263 18.51 -16.51 21.03
N SER A 264 19.57 -16.33 21.83
CA SER A 264 20.98 -16.26 21.41
C SER A 264 21.39 -15.16 20.41
N GLY A 265 21.04 -13.88 20.60
CA GLY A 265 21.73 -12.78 19.91
C GLY A 265 21.72 -12.85 18.38
N ASP A 266 20.80 -13.62 17.81
CA ASP A 266 20.63 -13.81 16.38
C ASP A 266 19.55 -12.83 15.88
N PRO A 267 19.91 -11.84 15.04
CA PRO A 267 18.97 -10.88 14.43
C PRO A 267 17.82 -11.53 13.65
N LYS A 268 17.93 -12.83 13.31
CA LYS A 268 16.88 -13.63 12.66
C LYS A 268 15.76 -14.07 13.62
N ALA A 269 15.90 -13.79 14.92
CA ALA A 269 14.93 -14.16 15.94
C ALA A 269 13.54 -13.54 15.77
N TYR A 270 13.42 -12.37 15.13
CA TYR A 270 12.10 -11.75 14.94
C TYR A 270 11.16 -12.61 14.08
N TRP A 271 11.68 -13.38 13.13
CA TRP A 271 10.86 -14.33 12.36
C TRP A 271 10.19 -15.38 13.26
N LEU A 272 10.92 -15.88 14.27
CA LEU A 272 10.41 -16.88 15.21
C LEU A 272 9.30 -16.32 16.10
N GLN A 273 9.33 -15.01 16.39
CA GLN A 273 8.24 -14.30 17.06
C GLN A 273 7.08 -14.09 16.09
N TYR A 274 7.33 -13.53 14.92
CA TYR A 274 6.30 -13.21 13.93
C TYR A 274 5.51 -14.43 13.49
N ARG A 275 6.15 -15.58 13.26
CA ARG A 275 5.43 -16.79 12.82
C ARG A 275 4.37 -17.27 13.81
N ARG A 276 4.44 -16.88 15.09
CA ARG A 276 3.39 -17.15 16.10
C ARG A 276 2.07 -16.43 15.78
N THR A 277 2.17 -15.30 15.10
CA THR A 277 1.01 -14.53 14.64
C THR A 277 0.29 -15.17 13.44
N CYS A 278 0.86 -16.23 12.85
CA CYS A 278 0.27 -16.92 11.71
C CYS A 278 -0.72 -18.01 12.12
N PRO A 279 -1.78 -18.27 11.32
CA PRO A 279 -2.69 -19.39 11.55
C PRO A 279 -1.97 -20.73 11.64
N LEU A 280 -2.46 -21.63 12.50
CA LEU A 280 -2.01 -23.02 12.53
C LEU A 280 -2.22 -23.68 11.15
N GLY A 281 -1.25 -24.50 10.71
CA GLY A 281 -1.24 -25.12 9.38
C GLY A 281 -0.93 -24.16 8.22
N SER A 282 -0.51 -22.92 8.51
CA SER A 282 0.04 -22.04 7.47
C SER A 282 1.47 -22.46 7.12
N ALA A 283 1.91 -22.16 5.90
CA ALA A 283 3.26 -22.48 5.44
C ALA A 283 4.36 -21.89 6.37
N ALA A 284 4.13 -20.73 6.98
CA ALA A 284 5.03 -20.17 7.98
C ALA A 284 5.05 -20.92 9.31
N ARG A 285 3.98 -21.62 9.70
CA ARG A 285 3.92 -22.49 10.88
C ARG A 285 4.52 -23.87 10.62
N ASP A 286 4.46 -24.36 9.39
CA ASP A 286 4.94 -25.70 9.02
C ASP A 286 6.43 -25.73 8.68
N LEU A 287 7.01 -24.56 8.39
CA LEU A 287 8.45 -24.45 8.14
C LEU A 287 9.27 -24.87 9.37
N GLY A 288 10.35 -25.63 9.16
CA GLY A 288 11.30 -25.95 10.22
C GLY A 288 11.89 -24.70 10.90
N LEU A 289 12.55 -24.89 12.05
CA LEU A 289 13.20 -23.78 12.78
C LEU A 289 14.49 -23.27 12.12
N SER A 290 14.95 -23.91 11.03
CA SER A 290 16.12 -23.45 10.29
C SER A 290 15.90 -22.08 9.69
N LEU A 291 16.77 -21.13 10.06
CA LEU A 291 16.68 -19.74 9.64
C LEU A 291 17.43 -19.45 8.35
N GLU A 292 18.18 -20.40 7.78
CA GLU A 292 18.95 -20.22 6.54
C GLU A 292 18.32 -20.98 5.36
N PRO A 293 17.52 -20.31 4.52
CA PRO A 293 17.03 -20.89 3.26
C PRO A 293 18.10 -20.85 2.18
N SER A 294 18.03 -21.81 1.26
CA SER A 294 18.80 -21.75 0.02
C SER A 294 18.32 -20.59 -0.86
N ILE A 295 19.19 -20.03 -1.70
CA ILE A 295 18.86 -18.89 -2.56
C ILE A 295 17.64 -19.11 -3.47
N ARG A 296 17.44 -20.36 -3.91
CA ARG A 296 16.31 -20.77 -4.75
C ARG A 296 14.99 -20.80 -3.98
N GLU A 297 15.04 -21.08 -2.67
CA GLU A 297 13.88 -20.97 -1.79
C GLU A 297 13.51 -19.51 -1.49
N VAL A 298 14.48 -18.59 -1.57
CA VAL A 298 14.28 -17.17 -1.25
C VAL A 298 13.54 -16.44 -2.37
N PHE A 299 13.95 -16.66 -3.62
CA PHE A 299 13.38 -15.99 -4.78
C PHE A 299 12.59 -16.98 -5.62
N PRO A 300 11.25 -17.04 -5.51
CA PRO A 300 10.47 -17.95 -6.33
C PRO A 300 10.69 -17.61 -7.81
N GLY A 301 11.15 -18.57 -8.60
CA GLY A 301 11.39 -18.39 -10.04
C GLY A 301 10.11 -18.33 -10.88
N LYS A 302 8.97 -18.70 -10.29
CA LYS A 302 7.64 -18.67 -10.90
C LYS A 302 6.70 -17.80 -10.10
N LEU A 303 5.91 -16.98 -10.79
CA LEU A 303 4.88 -16.17 -10.16
C LEU A 303 3.74 -17.06 -9.65
N ASN A 304 3.20 -16.75 -8.46
CA ASN A 304 2.08 -17.50 -7.91
C ASN A 304 0.76 -16.98 -8.51
N PRO A 305 0.01 -17.81 -9.27
CA PRO A 305 -1.22 -17.38 -9.93
C PRO A 305 -2.34 -17.01 -8.96
N ASN A 306 -2.24 -17.36 -7.67
CA ASN A 306 -3.25 -17.01 -6.66
C ASN A 306 -3.31 -15.51 -6.36
N TYR A 307 -2.24 -14.76 -6.67
CA TYR A 307 -2.20 -13.31 -6.43
C TYR A 307 -1.61 -12.51 -7.59
N THR A 308 -1.31 -13.16 -8.72
CA THR A 308 -0.85 -12.51 -9.94
C THR A 308 -1.82 -12.70 -11.11
N THR A 309 -1.80 -11.77 -12.05
CA THR A 309 -2.54 -11.85 -13.31
C THR A 309 -1.68 -11.25 -14.40
N SER A 310 -1.36 -12.05 -15.42
CA SER A 310 -0.53 -11.62 -16.56
C SER A 310 0.79 -10.95 -16.14
N GLY A 311 1.49 -11.53 -15.16
CA GLY A 311 2.77 -11.01 -14.66
C GLY A 311 2.66 -9.90 -13.59
N TYR A 312 1.46 -9.36 -13.34
CA TYR A 312 1.25 -8.30 -12.35
C TYR A 312 0.68 -8.83 -11.04
N ILE A 313 1.07 -8.23 -9.92
CA ILE A 313 0.42 -8.49 -8.63
C ILE A 313 -0.96 -7.82 -8.62
N THR A 314 -2.02 -8.63 -8.53
CA THR A 314 -3.41 -8.14 -8.45
C THR A 314 -4.00 -8.29 -7.05
N ASN A 315 -3.54 -9.26 -6.26
CA ASN A 315 -3.89 -9.39 -4.85
C ASN A 315 -2.71 -9.03 -3.94
N VAL A 316 -2.54 -7.73 -3.69
CA VAL A 316 -1.45 -7.19 -2.87
C VAL A 316 -1.47 -7.75 -1.44
N THR A 317 -2.65 -8.05 -0.88
CA THR A 317 -2.77 -8.58 0.47
C THR A 317 -2.17 -9.98 0.57
N ALA A 318 -2.50 -10.87 -0.37
CA ALA A 318 -1.92 -12.21 -0.42
C ALA A 318 -0.43 -12.15 -0.77
N ALA A 319 -0.05 -11.33 -1.75
CA ALA A 319 1.33 -11.19 -2.23
C ALA A 319 2.32 -10.65 -1.18
N ARG A 320 1.83 -10.01 -0.11
CA ARG A 320 2.67 -9.51 1.00
C ARG A 320 2.56 -10.30 2.29
N ASP A 321 1.79 -11.40 2.32
CA ASP A 321 1.54 -12.15 3.55
C ASP A 321 2.66 -13.15 3.85
N PRO A 322 3.49 -12.94 4.90
CA PRO A 322 4.56 -13.87 5.24
C PRO A 322 4.05 -15.21 5.78
N CYS A 323 2.78 -15.29 6.23
CA CYS A 323 2.20 -16.52 6.74
C CYS A 323 1.97 -17.56 5.63
N HIS A 324 1.54 -17.09 4.46
CA HIS A 324 1.38 -17.92 3.26
C HIS A 324 2.66 -17.97 2.41
N GLN A 325 3.56 -17.00 2.58
CA GLN A 325 4.78 -16.86 1.77
C GLN A 325 6.01 -16.81 2.67
N PRO A 326 6.40 -17.95 3.27
CA PRO A 326 7.48 -18.00 4.24
C PRO A 326 8.85 -17.57 3.67
N TYR A 327 9.04 -17.60 2.34
CA TYR A 327 10.26 -17.12 1.70
C TYR A 327 10.53 -15.61 1.97
N ILE A 328 9.50 -14.82 2.29
CA ILE A 328 9.63 -13.40 2.65
C ILE A 328 10.58 -13.19 3.85
N ARG A 329 10.68 -14.18 4.76
CA ARG A 329 11.61 -14.16 5.91
C ARG A 329 13.07 -13.91 5.51
N ALA A 330 13.43 -14.25 4.28
CA ALA A 330 14.79 -14.14 3.77
C ALA A 330 15.00 -12.94 2.84
N MET A 331 13.99 -12.08 2.71
CA MET A 331 13.95 -10.98 1.74
C MET A 331 13.51 -9.65 2.33
N TYR A 332 12.96 -9.67 3.55
CA TYR A 332 12.44 -8.51 4.22
C TYR A 332 13.39 -8.12 5.34
N GLY A 333 13.96 -6.92 5.29
CA GLY A 333 15.04 -6.49 6.19
C GLY A 333 14.78 -6.73 7.68
N LEU A 334 13.53 -6.58 8.15
CA LEU A 334 13.14 -6.88 9.54
C LEU A 334 13.33 -8.35 9.94
N PHE A 335 13.18 -9.29 8.99
CA PHE A 335 13.37 -10.72 9.23
C PHE A 335 14.82 -11.16 8.97
N VAL A 336 15.53 -10.44 8.10
CA VAL A 336 16.91 -10.74 7.72
C VAL A 336 17.89 -10.30 8.81
N GLU A 337 17.84 -9.01 9.19
CA GLU A 337 18.72 -8.38 10.17
C GLU A 337 17.96 -7.25 10.86
N CYS A 338 17.17 -7.62 11.85
CA CYS A 338 16.42 -6.66 12.66
C CYS A 338 17.38 -5.74 13.43
N GLU A 339 17.16 -4.41 13.36
CA GLU A 339 17.99 -3.43 14.07
C GLU A 339 17.83 -3.52 15.59
N HIS A 340 16.58 -3.69 16.04
CA HIS A 340 16.25 -3.83 17.45
C HIS A 340 15.08 -4.80 17.63
N VAL A 341 15.29 -5.85 18.43
CA VAL A 341 14.24 -6.76 18.85
C VAL A 341 13.82 -6.39 20.28
N SER A 342 12.57 -5.99 20.44
CA SER A 342 11.93 -5.76 21.74
C SER A 342 10.44 -6.00 21.55
N THR A 343 10.10 -7.28 21.42
CA THR A 343 8.76 -7.72 21.06
C THR A 343 8.13 -8.42 22.25
N SER A 344 6.84 -8.20 22.48
CA SER A 344 6.08 -8.96 23.47
C SER A 344 5.11 -9.91 22.78
N SER A 345 4.92 -11.06 23.40
CA SER A 345 3.84 -12.01 23.09
C SER A 345 2.54 -11.68 23.81
N SER A 346 2.57 -10.76 24.78
CA SER A 346 1.41 -10.32 25.54
C SER A 346 0.65 -9.20 24.82
N LEU A 347 -0.68 -9.28 24.82
CA LEU A 347 -1.52 -8.27 24.22
C LEU A 347 -1.64 -7.04 25.13
N MET A 348 -1.20 -5.88 24.66
CA MET A 348 -1.33 -4.61 25.39
C MET A 348 -1.52 -3.43 24.41
N PRO A 349 -2.23 -2.35 24.77
CA PRO A 349 -2.44 -1.23 23.86
C PRO A 349 -1.14 -0.45 23.63
N ILE A 350 -0.55 -0.58 22.44
CA ILE A 350 0.64 0.19 22.02
C ILE A 350 0.41 0.73 20.63
N PHE A 351 0.69 2.02 20.47
CA PHE A 351 0.56 2.74 19.22
C PHE A 351 1.90 2.80 18.48
N SER A 352 1.91 2.43 17.20
CA SER A 352 3.13 2.32 16.39
C SER A 352 2.98 3.04 15.04
N GLY A 353 4.08 3.57 14.52
CA GLY A 353 4.09 4.19 13.19
C GLY A 353 4.01 3.18 12.02
N SER A 354 4.33 1.92 12.27
CA SER A 354 4.24 0.84 11.26
C SER A 354 4.14 -0.54 11.91
N LYS A 355 3.61 -1.52 11.17
CA LYS A 355 3.54 -2.93 11.61
C LYS A 355 3.39 -3.90 10.44
N LEU A 356 3.70 -5.18 10.64
CA LEU A 356 3.37 -6.23 9.68
C LEU A 356 1.92 -6.72 9.88
N PRO A 357 1.32 -7.42 8.89
CA PRO A 357 -0.08 -7.85 8.96
C PRO A 357 -0.46 -8.67 10.20
N GLY A 358 0.45 -9.50 10.72
CA GLY A 358 0.23 -10.32 11.91
C GLY A 358 0.44 -9.59 13.25
N ASN A 359 1.08 -8.43 13.27
CA ASN A 359 1.34 -7.69 14.51
C ASN A 359 0.08 -7.00 15.06
N ASN A 360 0.07 -6.80 16.37
CA ASN A 360 -1.09 -6.30 17.12
C ASN A 360 -0.97 -4.84 17.56
N ASP A 361 0.10 -4.14 17.18
CA ASP A 361 0.25 -2.71 17.39
C ASP A 361 -0.93 -1.91 16.78
N ILE A 362 -1.27 -0.76 17.35
CA ILE A 362 -2.30 0.14 16.83
C ILE A 362 -1.63 1.21 15.97
N LEU A 363 -2.00 1.32 14.69
CA LEU A 363 -1.30 2.26 13.80
C LEU A 363 -1.66 3.73 14.09
N LEU A 364 -0.62 4.57 14.17
CA LEU A 364 -0.74 6.03 14.12
C LEU A 364 -0.41 6.57 12.72
N PRO A 365 -0.90 7.76 12.36
CA PRO A 365 -0.45 8.47 11.16
C PRO A 365 1.08 8.65 11.21
N SER A 366 1.72 8.54 10.05
CA SER A 366 3.17 8.67 9.98
C SER A 366 3.62 10.09 10.33
N THR A 367 4.61 10.22 11.20
CA THR A 367 5.12 11.53 11.66
C THR A 367 5.69 12.38 10.54
N VAL A 368 6.13 11.78 9.43
CA VAL A 368 6.63 12.52 8.26
C VAL A 368 5.59 13.41 7.61
N TYR A 369 4.29 13.09 7.71
CA TYR A 369 3.22 13.95 7.21
C TYR A 369 2.76 14.99 8.24
N LEU A 370 3.16 14.83 9.51
CA LEU A 370 2.77 15.71 10.62
C LEU A 370 3.87 16.75 10.92
N ASP A 371 5.14 16.40 10.69
CA ASP A 371 6.28 17.28 10.93
C ASP A 371 6.44 18.31 9.80
N LYS A 372 5.78 19.46 9.98
CA LYS A 372 5.82 20.60 9.03
C LYS A 372 7.24 21.16 8.79
N LYS A 373 8.23 20.81 9.62
CA LYS A 373 9.63 21.25 9.46
C LYS A 373 10.47 20.31 8.61
N LYS A 374 9.97 19.10 8.29
CA LYS A 374 10.63 18.13 7.41
C LYS A 374 10.21 18.34 5.95
N THR A 375 10.69 19.45 5.42
CA THR A 375 10.40 19.98 4.08
C THR A 375 10.73 19.06 2.89
N PRO A 376 11.65 18.06 2.90
CA PRO A 376 11.90 17.28 1.68
C PRO A 376 10.86 16.17 1.41
N LEU A 377 9.87 15.96 2.28
CA LEU A 377 8.83 14.94 2.10
C LEU A 377 7.44 15.52 1.80
N VAL A 378 7.31 16.84 1.80
CA VAL A 378 6.08 17.53 1.41
C VAL A 378 6.15 17.79 -0.09
N PHE A 379 5.06 17.48 -0.79
CA PHE A 379 4.98 17.70 -2.24
C PHE A 379 5.19 19.20 -2.56
N ASP A 380 6.23 19.48 -3.32
CA ASP A 380 6.55 20.83 -3.79
C ASP A 380 5.84 21.08 -5.13
N GLU A 381 4.63 21.60 -5.06
CA GLU A 381 3.82 21.88 -6.25
C GLU A 381 4.50 22.90 -7.18
N ALA A 382 5.23 23.88 -6.62
CA ALA A 382 5.84 24.94 -7.41
C ALA A 382 6.99 24.44 -8.29
N ASN A 383 7.75 23.45 -7.81
CA ASN A 383 8.91 22.90 -8.54
C ASN A 383 8.66 21.52 -9.16
N THR A 384 7.48 20.92 -8.97
CA THR A 384 7.17 19.60 -9.54
C THR A 384 6.50 19.73 -10.91
N PRO A 385 7.11 19.20 -11.99
CA PRO A 385 6.48 19.22 -13.31
C PRO A 385 5.22 18.35 -13.32
N ALA A 386 4.24 18.78 -14.13
CA ALA A 386 3.02 18.03 -14.42
C ALA A 386 3.36 16.59 -14.85
N TRP A 387 2.47 15.64 -14.54
CA TRP A 387 2.70 14.23 -14.84
C TRP A 387 3.06 13.97 -16.31
N SER A 388 2.35 14.60 -17.24
CA SER A 388 2.59 14.50 -18.68
C SER A 388 3.93 15.07 -19.16
N ALA A 389 4.59 15.90 -18.35
CA ALA A 389 5.90 16.47 -18.64
C ALA A 389 7.05 15.69 -17.95
N LYS A 390 6.74 14.65 -17.16
CA LYS A 390 7.76 13.79 -16.57
C LYS A 390 8.41 12.94 -17.67
N MET A 391 9.71 12.69 -17.53
CA MET A 391 10.44 11.81 -18.43
C MET A 391 10.16 10.35 -18.08
N ASP A 392 10.17 9.46 -19.07
CA ASP A 392 10.12 8.01 -18.90
C ASP A 392 11.46 7.46 -18.39
N ARG A 393 11.90 7.96 -17.23
CA ARG A 393 13.16 7.58 -16.58
C ARG A 393 12.91 7.32 -15.11
N LEU A 394 13.42 6.19 -14.64
CA LEU A 394 13.43 5.85 -13.22
C LEU A 394 14.84 6.08 -12.67
N TYR A 395 14.94 6.86 -11.60
CA TYR A 395 16.16 6.95 -10.81
C TYR A 395 15.83 6.67 -9.36
N TRP A 396 16.76 6.02 -8.65
CA TRP A 396 16.63 5.75 -7.23
C TRP A 396 17.86 6.26 -6.49
N ARG A 397 17.64 7.05 -5.45
CA ARG A 397 18.67 7.49 -4.50
C ARG A 397 18.09 7.36 -3.11
N GLY A 398 18.75 6.61 -2.24
CA GLY A 398 18.32 6.44 -0.87
C GLY A 398 19.43 5.88 0.01
N GLN A 399 19.30 6.09 1.30
CA GLN A 399 20.13 5.39 2.29
C GLN A 399 19.71 3.91 2.37
N ALA A 400 20.59 3.04 2.85
CA ALA A 400 20.29 1.61 3.06
C ALA A 400 19.51 1.37 4.38
N THR A 401 18.36 2.02 4.56
CA THR A 401 17.49 1.83 5.74
C THR A 401 16.54 0.64 5.57
N GLY A 402 16.06 0.06 6.68
CA GLY A 402 15.14 -1.08 6.69
C GLY A 402 15.65 -2.33 7.43
N GLY A 403 16.81 -2.21 8.11
CA GLY A 403 17.47 -3.22 8.92
C GLY A 403 18.98 -2.96 8.93
N VAL A 404 19.78 -3.86 9.50
CA VAL A 404 21.24 -3.70 9.61
C VAL A 404 21.95 -4.53 8.55
N ALA A 405 22.26 -3.91 7.40
CA ALA A 405 22.95 -4.60 6.32
C ALA A 405 24.37 -5.04 6.77
N ARG A 406 24.66 -6.35 6.72
CA ARG A 406 25.97 -6.92 7.05
C ARG A 406 26.62 -7.55 5.83
N ALA A 407 27.93 -7.78 5.91
CA ALA A 407 28.73 -8.36 4.82
C ALA A 407 28.16 -9.69 4.29
N HIS A 408 27.47 -10.46 5.12
CA HIS A 408 26.92 -11.78 4.79
C HIS A 408 25.40 -11.79 4.51
N SER A 409 24.72 -10.63 4.54
CA SER A 409 23.26 -10.56 4.46
C SER A 409 22.71 -9.37 3.66
N TRP A 410 23.54 -8.38 3.30
CA TRP A 410 23.10 -7.15 2.63
C TRP A 410 22.31 -7.38 1.33
N TRP A 411 22.65 -8.41 0.54
CA TRP A 411 22.00 -8.71 -0.75
C TRP A 411 20.56 -9.21 -0.59
N ARG A 412 20.12 -9.53 0.63
CA ARG A 412 18.75 -9.97 0.92
C ARG A 412 17.78 -8.80 1.11
N PHE A 413 18.28 -7.58 1.27
CA PHE A 413 17.46 -6.40 1.56
C PHE A 413 16.80 -5.83 0.31
N GLN A 414 15.54 -5.40 0.43
CA GLN A 414 14.69 -4.97 -0.67
C GLN A 414 15.34 -3.91 -1.57
N ARG A 415 16.02 -2.91 -0.99
CA ARG A 415 16.67 -1.82 -1.73
C ARG A 415 17.88 -2.29 -2.51
N HIS A 416 18.75 -3.10 -1.90
CA HIS A 416 19.92 -3.66 -2.57
C HIS A 416 19.51 -4.59 -3.72
N ARG A 417 18.49 -5.41 -3.50
CA ARG A 417 17.91 -6.26 -4.53
C ARG A 417 17.34 -5.46 -5.69
N PHE A 418 16.60 -4.38 -5.40
CA PHE A 418 16.02 -3.51 -6.43
C PHE A 418 17.11 -2.84 -7.28
N VAL A 419 18.16 -2.32 -6.66
CA VAL A 419 19.30 -1.73 -7.39
C VAL A 419 19.99 -2.77 -8.26
N GLN A 420 20.27 -3.97 -7.73
CA GLN A 420 20.88 -5.03 -8.54
C GLN A 420 19.98 -5.51 -9.69
N MET A 421 18.66 -5.56 -9.49
CA MET A 421 17.69 -5.94 -10.52
C MET A 421 17.60 -4.91 -11.65
N THR A 422 17.84 -3.63 -11.35
CA THR A 422 17.75 -2.53 -12.32
C THR A 422 19.10 -2.15 -12.94
N ASP A 423 20.20 -2.73 -12.46
CA ASP A 423 21.52 -2.63 -13.06
C ASP A 423 21.61 -3.58 -14.26
N GLY A 424 21.53 -3.03 -15.47
CA GLY A 424 21.51 -3.80 -16.72
C GLY A 424 22.74 -4.68 -16.95
N VAL A 425 23.92 -4.28 -16.45
CA VAL A 425 25.14 -5.11 -16.57
C VAL A 425 25.02 -6.34 -15.69
N ARG A 426 24.61 -6.15 -14.43
CA ARG A 426 24.44 -7.24 -13.47
C ARG A 426 23.29 -8.18 -13.82
N ALA A 427 22.19 -7.62 -14.33
CA ALA A 427 21.08 -8.41 -14.83
C ALA A 427 21.50 -9.29 -16.02
N ARG A 428 22.32 -8.77 -16.94
CA ARG A 428 22.83 -9.50 -18.10
C ARG A 428 23.87 -10.57 -17.71
N GLU A 429 24.80 -10.27 -16.81
CA GLU A 429 25.72 -11.26 -16.24
C GLU A 429 24.97 -12.44 -15.61
N PHE A 430 23.94 -12.15 -14.80
CA PHE A 430 23.11 -13.19 -14.18
C PHE A 430 22.35 -14.03 -15.21
N TYR A 431 21.78 -13.39 -16.24
CA TYR A 431 21.06 -14.07 -17.32
C TYR A 431 21.97 -15.03 -18.10
N ASN A 432 23.20 -14.62 -18.43
CA ASN A 432 24.13 -15.39 -19.26
C ASN A 432 24.83 -16.52 -18.49
N ASP A 433 25.33 -16.23 -17.29
CA ASP A 433 26.24 -17.16 -16.59
C ASP A 433 25.54 -17.97 -15.49
N GLY A 434 24.29 -17.59 -15.13
CA GLY A 434 23.53 -18.19 -14.03
C GLY A 434 24.21 -18.09 -12.65
N LYS A 435 25.31 -17.32 -12.57
CA LYS A 435 26.20 -17.22 -11.40
C LYS A 435 26.35 -15.75 -11.02
N MET A 436 25.69 -15.34 -9.95
CA MET A 436 25.93 -14.07 -9.31
C MET A 436 26.56 -14.32 -7.94
N ASN A 437 27.67 -13.64 -7.64
CA ASN A 437 28.16 -13.57 -6.26
C ASN A 437 27.10 -12.82 -5.44
N ALA A 438 26.56 -13.46 -4.40
CA ALA A 438 25.45 -12.94 -3.60
C ALA A 438 24.16 -12.64 -4.43
N PRO A 439 23.49 -13.66 -4.99
CA PRO A 439 22.29 -13.45 -5.79
C PRO A 439 21.21 -12.71 -4.99
N SER A 440 20.61 -11.69 -5.58
CA SER A 440 19.64 -10.82 -4.89
C SER A 440 18.24 -10.86 -5.52
N PHE A 441 18.11 -11.56 -6.65
CA PHE A 441 16.86 -11.83 -7.33
C PHE A 441 17.00 -13.08 -8.21
N ASN A 442 15.86 -13.64 -8.61
CA ASN A 442 15.77 -14.53 -9.76
C ASN A 442 15.03 -13.78 -10.86
N LEU A 443 15.44 -13.97 -12.11
CA LEU A 443 14.63 -13.54 -13.23
C LEU A 443 13.42 -14.47 -13.31
N PRO A 444 12.21 -13.92 -13.38
CA PRO A 444 11.04 -14.76 -13.50
C PRO A 444 10.99 -15.39 -14.90
N ASP A 445 10.30 -16.52 -15.02
CA ASP A 445 10.16 -17.23 -16.29
C ASP A 445 9.55 -16.31 -17.35
N VAL A 446 10.12 -16.30 -18.56
CA VAL A 446 9.59 -15.53 -19.70
C VAL A 446 8.14 -15.94 -20.00
N ASP A 447 7.80 -17.20 -19.73
CA ASP A 447 6.45 -17.74 -19.86
C ASP A 447 5.43 -17.03 -18.95
N ASP A 448 5.88 -16.53 -17.79
CA ASP A 448 5.03 -15.77 -16.87
C ASP A 448 4.65 -14.37 -17.43
N TYR A 449 5.36 -13.91 -18.46
CA TYR A 449 5.23 -12.58 -19.09
C TYR A 449 4.91 -12.64 -20.60
N LYS A 450 4.62 -13.82 -21.16
CA LYS A 450 4.31 -14.00 -22.60
C LYS A 450 3.23 -13.05 -23.14
N CYS A 451 2.33 -12.55 -22.29
CA CYS A 451 1.30 -11.58 -22.66
C CYS A 451 1.81 -10.13 -22.80
N MET A 452 3.02 -9.79 -22.33
CA MET A 452 3.54 -8.41 -22.36
C MET A 452 4.26 -8.08 -23.66
N TYR A 453 4.94 -9.05 -24.30
CA TYR A 453 5.67 -8.81 -25.55
C TYR A 453 5.76 -10.08 -26.41
N PRO A 454 4.78 -10.38 -27.29
CA PRO A 454 4.89 -11.51 -28.20
C PRO A 454 6.08 -11.41 -29.18
N GLU A 455 6.51 -10.17 -29.49
CA GLU A 455 7.52 -9.86 -30.52
C GLU A 455 8.92 -9.59 -29.95
N ALA A 456 9.05 -9.04 -28.73
CA ALA A 456 10.35 -8.70 -28.15
C ALA A 456 11.19 -9.93 -27.76
N PHE A 457 10.55 -11.10 -27.61
CA PHE A 457 11.23 -12.36 -27.29
C PHE A 457 11.55 -13.21 -28.54
N GLN A 458 11.25 -12.74 -29.76
CA GLN A 458 11.57 -13.47 -31.01
C GLN A 458 12.96 -13.15 -31.56
N HIS A 459 13.60 -12.09 -31.09
CA HIS A 459 14.98 -11.76 -31.45
C HIS A 459 15.91 -12.10 -30.29
N HIS A 460 16.75 -13.11 -30.51
CA HIS A 460 17.81 -13.59 -29.62
C HIS A 460 18.96 -12.57 -29.41
N ASP A 461 18.70 -11.27 -29.47
CA ASP A 461 19.71 -10.23 -29.27
C ASP A 461 19.27 -9.25 -28.17
N ILE A 462 19.65 -9.57 -26.93
CA ILE A 462 19.76 -8.63 -25.79
C ILE A 462 21.20 -8.64 -25.28
#